data_AF-A0A0T6LSB2-F1
#
_entry.id   AF-A0A0T6LSB2-F1
#
_cell.length_a   1.000
_cell.length_b   1.000
_cell.length_c   1.000
_cell.angle_alpha   90.00
_cell.angle_beta   90.00
_cell.angle_gamma   90.00
#
_symmetry.space_group_name_H-M   'P 1'
#
loop_
_entity.id
_entity.type
_entity.pdbx_description
1 polymer ?
#
loop_
_entity_poly.entity_id
_entity_poly.type
_entity_poly.pdbx_seq_one_letter_code
_entity_poly.pdbx_strand_id
1 'polypeptide(L)'
;MAGERRAVHRGVPPGGLALALVGPVHSGSVAVLLGVVTGLFLLGWGIGITWPHLLTRVLRLVPEEEQSLAGSSVTTIRLTATAFGSAVAGMLANTVGFSDGSGVGGTQSAARWLFAVFTPAPLAALVTSRHARR
;
A
#
# COMPACT_ATOMS: atom_id res chain seq x y z
N MET A 1 -41.89 -9.39 -1.49
CA MET A 1 -41.87 -7.92 -1.30
C MET A 1 -40.48 -7.53 -0.84
N ALA A 2 -39.95 -6.47 -1.47
CA ALA A 2 -38.95 -5.52 -0.96
C ALA A 2 -37.72 -6.06 -0.19
N GLY A 3 -36.55 -5.94 -0.81
CA GLY A 3 -35.30 -5.92 -0.06
C GLY A 3 -34.07 -5.97 -0.96
N GLU A 4 -33.28 -4.89 -0.94
CA GLU A 4 -31.84 -4.94 -1.21
C GLU A 4 -31.36 -4.91 -2.66
N ARG A 5 -31.96 -4.00 -3.44
CA ARG A 5 -31.17 -3.25 -4.43
C ARG A 5 -30.30 -2.21 -3.69
N ARG A 6 -29.14 -2.61 -3.17
CA ARG A 6 -28.08 -1.71 -2.70
C ARG A 6 -26.79 -2.06 -3.45
N ALA A 7 -26.48 -1.26 -4.46
CA ALA A 7 -25.47 -0.21 -4.35
C ALA A 7 -24.05 -0.77 -4.25
N VAL A 8 -23.44 -1.05 -5.40
CA VAL A 8 -21.98 -1.21 -5.50
C VAL A 8 -21.50 -0.34 -6.66
N HIS A 9 -21.62 0.96 -6.45
CA HIS A 9 -20.89 1.98 -7.20
C HIS A 9 -19.43 1.91 -6.73
N ARG A 10 -18.65 0.96 -7.25
CA ARG A 10 -17.20 0.85 -7.00
C ARG A 10 -16.46 1.86 -7.86
N GLY A 11 -16.56 3.13 -7.47
CA GLY A 11 -15.61 4.15 -7.88
C GLY A 11 -14.24 3.78 -7.33
N VAL A 12 -13.27 3.61 -8.22
CA VAL A 12 -11.84 3.47 -7.88
C VAL A 12 -11.41 4.77 -7.21
N PRO A 13 -10.88 4.79 -5.97
CA PRO A 13 -10.38 6.03 -5.42
C PRO A 13 -9.05 6.38 -6.12
N PRO A 14 -8.92 7.54 -6.77
CA PRO A 14 -7.68 8.02 -7.40
C PRO A 14 -6.61 8.45 -6.38
N GLY A 15 -6.64 7.91 -5.16
CA GLY A 15 -5.88 8.39 -4.01
C GLY A 15 -4.36 8.27 -4.16
N GLY A 16 -3.88 7.30 -4.93
CA GLY A 16 -2.45 7.11 -5.18
C GLY A 16 -1.80 8.28 -5.94
N LEU A 17 -2.54 8.94 -6.85
CA LEU A 17 -2.04 10.07 -7.64
C LEU A 17 -2.05 11.38 -6.83
N ALA A 18 -2.94 11.50 -5.84
CA ALA A 18 -3.02 12.68 -4.97
C ALA A 18 -1.83 12.77 -3.99
N LEU A 19 -1.32 11.63 -3.51
CA LEU A 19 -0.19 11.58 -2.58
C LEU A 19 1.14 11.96 -3.25
N ALA A 20 1.29 11.71 -4.56
CA ALA A 20 2.50 12.03 -5.31
C ALA A 20 2.72 13.54 -5.54
N LEU A 21 1.64 14.34 -5.54
CA LEU A 21 1.71 15.79 -5.79
C LEU A 21 1.90 16.62 -4.52
N VAL A 22 1.48 16.11 -3.35
CA VAL A 22 1.43 16.89 -2.10
C VAL A 22 2.66 16.65 -1.19
N GLY A 23 3.43 15.59 -1.47
CA GLY A 23 4.54 15.13 -0.64
C GLY A 23 5.66 16.13 -0.32
N PRO A 24 6.03 17.12 -1.17
CA PRO A 24 7.17 17.94 -0.83
C PRO A 24 6.77 19.41 -0.63
N VAL A 25 5.78 19.71 0.21
CA VAL A 25 5.53 21.10 0.63
C VAL A 25 5.47 21.15 2.15
N HIS A 26 6.55 21.61 2.78
CA HIS A 26 6.51 21.97 4.20
C HIS A 26 5.66 23.24 4.34
N SER A 27 4.37 23.05 4.58
CA SER A 27 3.49 24.05 5.16
C SER A 27 2.80 23.36 6.31
N GLY A 28 2.79 23.97 7.51
CA GLY A 28 1.98 23.51 8.66
C GLY A 28 0.47 23.63 8.43
N SER A 29 0.02 23.27 7.23
CA SER A 29 -1.36 23.35 6.75
C SER A 29 -2.07 22.05 7.10
N VAL A 30 -3.21 22.20 7.77
CA VAL A 30 -4.15 21.11 8.09
C VAL A 30 -4.51 20.29 6.84
N ALA A 31 -4.51 20.90 5.65
CA ALA A 31 -4.82 20.22 4.39
C ALA A 31 -3.81 19.11 4.03
N VAL A 32 -2.51 19.34 4.29
CA VAL A 32 -1.46 18.32 4.03
C VAL A 32 -1.60 17.15 4.99
N LEU A 33 -1.86 17.45 6.27
CA LEU A 33 -2.14 16.43 7.30
C LEU A 33 -3.36 15.58 6.94
N LEU A 34 -4.47 16.20 6.54
CA LEU A 34 -5.67 15.47 6.12
C LEU A 34 -5.41 14.59 4.89
N GLY A 35 -4.60 15.06 3.94
CA GLY A 35 -4.18 14.27 2.78
C GLY A 35 -3.38 13.02 3.18
N VAL A 36 -2.39 13.17 4.06
CA VAL A 36 -1.58 12.05 4.58
C VAL A 36 -2.46 11.06 5.35
N VAL A 37 -3.29 11.55 6.28
CA VAL A 37 -4.22 10.72 7.07
C VAL A 37 -5.17 9.93 6.17
N THR A 38 -5.75 10.58 5.18
CA THR A 38 -6.65 9.92 4.22
C THR A 38 -5.90 8.87 3.39
N GLY A 39 -4.66 9.14 3.01
CA GLY A 39 -3.79 8.18 2.31
C GLY A 39 -3.49 6.94 3.14
N LEU A 40 -3.05 7.11 4.39
CA LEU A 40 -2.82 6.02 5.34
C LEU A 40 -4.12 5.23 5.62
N PHE A 41 -5.24 5.93 5.75
CA PHE A 41 -6.54 5.31 5.95
C PHE A 41 -6.94 4.44 4.74
N LEU A 42 -6.86 4.96 3.52
CA LEU A 42 -7.16 4.21 2.30
C LEU A 42 -6.22 3.02 2.11
N LEU A 43 -4.93 3.18 2.44
CA LEU A 43 -3.95 2.10 2.40
C LEU A 43 -4.32 0.98 3.38
N GLY A 44 -4.58 1.32 4.64
CA GLY A 44 -5.00 0.35 5.66
C GLY A 44 -6.33 -0.32 5.30
N TRP A 45 -7.28 0.45 4.80
CA TRP A 45 -8.60 -0.04 4.41
C TRP A 45 -8.54 -1.00 3.21
N GLY A 46 -7.75 -0.67 2.19
CA GLY A 46 -7.53 -1.53 1.02
C GLY A 46 -6.87 -2.86 1.40
N ILE A 47 -5.83 -2.83 2.25
CA ILE A 47 -5.17 -4.03 2.74
C ILE A 47 -6.15 -4.88 3.57
N GLY A 48 -6.93 -4.27 4.45
CA GLY A 48 -7.91 -4.94 5.32
C GLY A 48 -9.03 -5.66 4.56
N ILE A 49 -9.57 -5.07 3.49
CA ILE A 49 -10.62 -5.70 2.67
C ILE A 49 -10.06 -6.83 1.80
N THR A 50 -8.85 -6.64 1.25
CA THR A 50 -8.25 -7.58 0.30
C THR A 50 -7.81 -8.88 0.97
N TRP A 51 -7.25 -8.79 2.18
CA TRP A 51 -6.64 -9.92 2.88
C TRP A 51 -7.57 -11.14 3.10
N PRO A 52 -8.75 -11.01 3.74
CA PRO A 52 -9.63 -12.17 3.95
C PRO A 52 -10.19 -12.74 2.65
N HIS A 53 -10.35 -11.91 1.60
CA HIS A 53 -10.83 -12.34 0.30
C HIS A 53 -9.78 -13.15 -0.49
N LEU A 54 -8.51 -12.77 -0.43
CA LEU A 54 -7.44 -13.53 -1.08
C LEU A 54 -7.11 -14.80 -0.31
N LEU A 55 -7.05 -14.73 1.03
CA LEU A 55 -6.75 -15.88 1.86
C LEU A 55 -7.79 -16.99 1.68
N THR A 56 -9.09 -16.64 1.69
CA THR A 56 -10.17 -17.62 1.45
C THR A 56 -10.14 -18.19 0.04
N ARG A 57 -9.76 -17.42 -0.99
CA ARG A 57 -9.61 -17.93 -2.36
C ARG A 57 -8.45 -18.90 -2.50
N VAL A 58 -7.29 -18.58 -1.94
CA VAL A 58 -6.11 -19.45 -1.99
C VAL A 58 -6.37 -20.76 -1.25
N LEU A 59 -6.96 -20.70 -0.05
CA LEU A 59 -7.25 -21.90 0.74
C LEU A 59 -8.28 -22.82 0.08
N ARG A 60 -9.24 -22.28 -0.69
CA ARG A 60 -10.22 -23.08 -1.45
C ARG A 60 -9.65 -23.79 -2.68
N LEU A 61 -8.47 -23.39 -3.15
CA LEU A 61 -7.79 -24.02 -4.30
C LEU A 61 -6.85 -25.15 -3.85
N VAL A 62 -6.66 -25.33 -2.55
CA VAL A 62 -5.75 -26.29 -1.94
C VAL A 62 -6.55 -27.38 -1.21
N PRO A 63 -6.18 -28.67 -1.31
CA PRO A 63 -6.81 -29.76 -0.56
C PRO A 63 -6.86 -29.45 0.95
N GLU A 64 -7.92 -29.88 1.66
CA GLU A 64 -8.09 -29.57 3.11
C GLU A 64 -6.88 -29.99 3.96
N GLU A 65 -6.24 -31.09 3.59
CA GLU A 65 -5.02 -31.63 4.20
C GLU A 65 -3.83 -30.64 4.15
N GLU A 66 -3.76 -29.81 3.11
CA GLU A 66 -2.63 -28.91 2.83
C GLU A 66 -2.92 -27.44 3.18
N GLN A 67 -4.15 -27.09 3.60
CA GLN A 67 -4.54 -25.71 3.91
C GLN A 67 -3.72 -25.09 5.05
N SER A 68 -3.32 -25.88 6.06
CA SER A 68 -2.45 -25.43 7.15
C SER A 68 -1.03 -25.07 6.67
N LEU A 69 -0.48 -25.88 5.74
CA LEU A 69 0.81 -25.62 5.09
C LEU A 69 0.76 -24.40 4.17
N ALA A 70 -0.32 -24.25 3.41
CA ALA A 70 -0.54 -23.07 2.57
C ALA A 70 -0.68 -21.78 3.40
N GLY A 71 -1.48 -21.82 4.48
CA GLY A 71 -1.70 -20.67 5.36
C GLY A 71 -0.42 -20.19 6.06
N SER A 72 0.40 -21.12 6.56
CA SER A 72 1.69 -20.79 7.17
C SER A 72 2.69 -20.20 6.17
N SER A 73 2.75 -20.76 4.95
CA SER A 73 3.62 -20.25 3.87
C SER A 73 3.28 -18.81 3.46
N VAL A 74 2.00 -18.46 3.39
CA VAL A 74 1.54 -17.09 3.08
C VAL A 74 2.08 -16.08 4.09
N THR A 75 2.07 -16.42 5.39
CA THR A 75 2.59 -15.52 6.43
C THR A 75 4.10 -15.35 6.31
N THR A 76 4.84 -16.42 6.01
CA THR A 76 6.30 -16.36 5.84
C THR A 76 6.68 -15.44 4.68
N ILE A 77 6.05 -15.61 3.51
CA ILE A 77 6.30 -14.75 2.35
C ILE A 77 5.98 -13.28 2.67
N ARG A 78 4.86 -13.03 3.36
CA ARG A 78 4.48 -11.67 3.78
C ARG A 78 5.52 -11.04 4.71
N LEU A 79 6.01 -11.80 5.70
CA LEU A 79 7.03 -11.31 6.64
C LEU A 79 8.35 -11.03 5.91
N THR A 80 8.79 -11.93 5.04
CA THR A 80 9.99 -11.72 4.22
C THR A 80 9.85 -10.49 3.32
N ALA A 81 8.71 -10.33 2.65
CA ALA A 81 8.44 -9.15 1.83
C ALA A 81 8.43 -7.85 2.65
N THR A 82 7.85 -7.88 3.86
CA THR A 82 7.82 -6.72 4.76
C THR A 82 9.21 -6.35 5.24
N ALA A 83 10.03 -7.33 5.61
CA ALA A 83 11.42 -7.12 6.02
C ALA A 83 12.25 -6.53 4.87
N PHE A 84 12.10 -7.08 3.66
CA PHE A 84 12.77 -6.56 2.47
C PHE A 84 12.35 -5.12 2.15
N GLY A 85 11.05 -4.82 2.18
CA GLY A 85 10.55 -3.47 1.95
C GLY A 85 11.08 -2.46 2.99
N SER A 86 11.14 -2.86 4.26
CA SER A 86 11.72 -2.04 5.34
C SER A 86 13.21 -1.79 5.14
N ALA A 87 13.98 -2.81 4.74
CA ALA A 87 15.41 -2.68 4.48
C ALA A 87 15.72 -1.73 3.31
N VAL A 88 14.96 -1.85 2.20
CA VAL A 88 15.09 -0.94 1.05
C VAL A 88 14.70 0.48 1.43
N ALA A 89 13.62 0.67 2.19
CA ALA A 89 13.23 1.98 2.67
C ALA A 89 14.31 2.63 3.57
N GLY A 90 14.88 1.86 4.50
CA GLY A 90 15.98 2.33 5.35
C GLY A 90 17.25 2.68 4.56
N MET A 91 17.62 1.85 3.58
CA MET A 91 18.75 2.13 2.68
C MET A 91 18.54 3.44 1.92
N LEU A 92 17.37 3.61 1.30
CA LEU A 92 17.04 4.83 0.55
C LEU A 92 17.09 6.06 1.46
N ALA A 93 16.51 5.99 2.66
CA ALA A 93 16.55 7.07 3.64
C ALA A 93 18.00 7.48 3.96
N ASN A 94 18.90 6.53 4.20
CA ASN A 94 20.30 6.84 4.49
C ASN A 94 21.05 7.42 3.27
N THR A 95 20.81 6.90 2.07
CA THR A 95 21.55 7.31 0.84
C THR A 95 21.21 8.72 0.32
N VAL A 96 20.01 9.22 0.58
CA VAL A 96 19.52 10.50 0.05
C VAL A 96 19.78 11.68 0.98
N GLY A 97 20.73 11.52 1.92
CA GLY A 97 21.19 12.59 2.79
C GLY A 97 20.34 12.81 4.05
N PHE A 98 19.48 11.85 4.45
CA PHE A 98 18.82 11.91 5.77
C PHE A 98 19.85 11.87 6.90
N SER A 99 20.99 11.21 6.68
CA SER A 99 22.09 11.07 7.64
C SER A 99 23.04 12.28 7.68
N ASP A 100 23.14 13.07 6.60
CA ASP A 100 24.13 14.16 6.47
C ASP A 100 23.66 15.52 7.04
N GLY A 101 22.39 15.62 7.43
CA GLY A 101 21.87 16.77 8.16
C GLY A 101 20.36 16.72 8.28
N SER A 102 19.85 16.84 9.52
CA SER A 102 18.43 16.84 9.87
C SER A 102 17.64 18.07 9.37
N GLY A 103 18.15 18.77 8.35
CA GLY A 103 17.51 19.91 7.72
C GLY A 103 16.34 19.51 6.83
N VAL A 104 15.37 20.43 6.69
CA VAL A 104 14.11 20.23 5.94
C VAL A 104 14.33 19.72 4.51
N GLY A 105 15.45 20.10 3.87
CA GLY A 105 15.80 19.64 2.51
C GLY A 105 16.12 18.15 2.39
N GLY A 106 16.81 17.57 3.39
CA GLY A 106 17.16 16.15 3.41
C GLY A 106 15.92 15.26 3.58
N THR A 107 15.05 15.61 4.52
CA THR A 107 13.77 14.91 4.75
C THR A 107 12.84 14.97 3.53
N GLN A 108 12.78 16.11 2.84
CA GLN A 108 11.95 16.28 1.65
C GLN A 108 12.49 15.46 0.46
N SER A 109 13.82 15.41 0.28
CA SER A 109 14.45 14.56 -0.74
C SER A 109 14.20 13.08 -0.45
N ALA A 110 14.35 12.66 0.81
CA ALA A 110 14.09 11.29 1.24
C ALA A 110 12.65 10.84 0.98
N ALA A 111 11.68 11.68 1.36
CA ALA A 111 10.28 11.40 1.10
C ALA A 111 10.00 11.21 -0.40
N ARG A 112 10.55 12.07 -1.27
CA ARG A 112 10.37 11.97 -2.73
C ARG A 112 10.92 10.65 -3.27
N TRP A 113 12.13 10.25 -2.87
CA TRP A 113 12.74 9.01 -3.33
C TRP A 113 12.03 7.77 -2.82
N LEU A 114 11.60 7.77 -1.54
CA LEU A 114 10.79 6.71 -0.97
C LEU A 114 9.47 6.55 -1.72
N PHE A 115 8.74 7.65 -1.95
CA PHE A 115 7.51 7.60 -2.74
C PHE A 115 7.78 7.19 -4.18
N ALA A 116 8.83 7.68 -4.84
CA ALA A 116 9.15 7.32 -6.22
C ALA A 116 9.43 5.82 -6.37
N VAL A 117 10.20 5.22 -5.45
CA VAL A 117 10.52 3.79 -5.50
C VAL A 117 9.32 2.92 -5.12
N PHE A 118 8.49 3.35 -4.16
CA PHE A 118 7.33 2.57 -3.73
C PHE A 118 6.06 2.78 -4.56
N THR A 119 5.94 3.85 -5.34
CA THR A 119 4.79 4.12 -6.24
C THR A 119 4.54 3.07 -7.34
N PRO A 120 5.56 2.50 -8.01
CA PRO A 120 5.30 1.49 -9.04
C PRO A 120 4.66 0.21 -8.51
N ALA A 121 4.88 -0.16 -7.24
CA ALA A 121 4.29 -1.36 -6.64
C ALA A 121 2.75 -1.35 -6.59
N PRO A 122 2.06 -0.33 -6.03
CA PRO A 122 0.61 -0.22 -6.08
C PRO A 122 0.09 0.01 -7.50
N LEU A 123 0.84 0.67 -8.39
CA LEU A 123 0.44 0.79 -9.80
C LEU A 123 0.41 -0.57 -10.49
N ALA A 124 1.44 -1.39 -10.30
CA ALA A 124 1.47 -2.76 -10.80
C ALA A 124 0.31 -3.59 -10.23
N ALA A 125 0.04 -3.49 -8.92
CA ALA A 125 -1.10 -4.16 -8.30
C ALA A 125 -2.45 -3.76 -8.92
N LEU A 126 -2.63 -2.46 -9.23
CA LEU A 126 -3.83 -1.97 -9.92
C LEU A 126 -3.95 -2.55 -11.33
N VAL A 127 -2.85 -2.59 -12.09
CA VAL A 127 -2.82 -3.18 -13.44
C VAL A 127 -3.18 -4.66 -13.38
N THR A 128 -2.57 -5.44 -12.49
CA THR A 128 -2.84 -6.88 -12.36
C THR A 128 -4.29 -7.15 -11.91
N SER A 129 -4.82 -6.34 -10.99
CA SER A 129 -6.22 -6.45 -10.56
C SER A 129 -7.24 -6.20 -11.67
N ARG A 130 -6.89 -5.35 -12.65
CA ARG A 130 -7.72 -5.08 -13.83
C ARG A 130 -7.64 -6.21 -14.84
N HIS A 131 -6.48 -6.85 -14.98
CA HIS A 131 -6.30 -7.99 -15.88
C HIS A 131 -7.03 -9.24 -15.37
N ALA A 132 -7.02 -9.50 -14.05
CA ALA A 132 -7.73 -10.64 -13.47
C ALA A 132 -9.27 -10.52 -13.47
N ARG A 133 -9.84 -9.41 -13.94
CA ARG A 133 -11.29 -9.21 -14.12
C ARG A 133 -11.76 -9.36 -15.57
N ARG A 134 -10.83 -9.50 -16.53
CA ARG A 134 -11.15 -9.83 -17.92
C ARG A 134 -11.05 -11.34 -18.12
#